data_AF-A0A525W6I5-F1
#
_entry.id   AF-A0A525W6I5-F1
#
_cell.length_a   1.000
_cell.length_b   1.000
_cell.length_c   1.000
_cell.angle_alpha   90.00
_cell.angle_beta   90.00
_cell.angle_gamma   90.00
#
_symmetry.space_group_name_H-M   'P 1'
#
loop_
_entity.id
_entity.type
_entity.pdbx_description
1 polymer ?
#
loop_
_entity_poly.entity_id
_entity_poly.type
_entity_poly.pdbx_seq_one_letter_code
_entity_poly.pdbx_strand_id
1 'polypeptide(L)'
;MALLTSKLPSSRLVYDGASLSLEFYVTSNGAVPAEEWLEQLPLAIQQKFAALFARMGDTGKIWNERKFKHLTETDQIFEFKVEADRILCFFFVGRRLILTHGFRKAGDKTPNREIERAEMYKQEFEERGKHEKTIR
;
A
#
# COMPACT_ATOMS: atom_id res chain seq x y z
N MET A 1 -26.74 -15.69 22.04
CA MET A 1 -26.57 -14.68 20.98
C MET A 1 -25.09 -14.35 20.87
N ALA A 2 -24.32 -15.19 20.16
CA ALA A 2 -22.92 -14.89 19.90
C ALA A 2 -22.88 -13.70 18.94
N LEU A 3 -22.40 -12.55 19.41
CA LEU A 3 -22.05 -11.44 18.54
C LEU A 3 -21.01 -11.97 17.57
N LEU A 4 -21.41 -12.14 16.30
CA LEU A 4 -20.47 -12.31 15.20
C LEU A 4 -19.61 -11.04 15.18
N THR A 5 -18.46 -11.08 15.84
CA THR A 5 -17.44 -10.06 15.70
C THR A 5 -16.95 -10.14 14.27
N SER A 6 -17.52 -9.34 13.36
CA SER A 6 -17.06 -9.26 11.99
C SER A 6 -15.60 -8.83 12.03
N LYS A 7 -14.70 -9.73 11.64
CA LYS A 7 -13.26 -9.46 11.57
C LYS A 7 -13.07 -8.26 10.63
N LEU A 8 -12.30 -7.25 11.07
CA LEU A 8 -12.03 -6.06 10.26
C LEU A 8 -11.42 -6.47 8.91
N PRO A 9 -11.78 -5.78 7.81
CA PRO A 9 -11.18 -6.05 6.52
C PRO A 9 -9.67 -5.81 6.59
N SER A 10 -8.91 -6.58 5.82
CA SER A 10 -7.45 -6.45 5.73
C SER A 10 -6.99 -5.25 4.89
N SER A 11 -7.90 -4.64 4.14
CA SER A 11 -7.63 -3.46 3.32
C SER A 11 -8.89 -2.66 2.99
N ARG A 12 -8.71 -1.45 2.45
CA ARG A 12 -9.76 -0.54 1.97
C ARG A 12 -9.47 -0.10 0.53
N LEU A 13 -10.46 -0.19 -0.34
CA LEU A 13 -10.33 0.22 -1.75
C LEU A 13 -10.02 1.73 -1.86
N VAL A 14 -9.00 2.06 -2.64
CA VAL A 14 -8.60 3.44 -2.97
C VAL A 14 -9.02 3.79 -4.39
N TYR A 15 -8.69 2.91 -5.32
CA TYR A 15 -8.97 3.09 -6.75
C TYR A 15 -9.13 1.73 -7.41
N ASP A 16 -10.23 1.54 -8.15
CA ASP A 16 -10.47 0.33 -8.92
C ASP A 16 -10.23 0.63 -10.40
N GLY A 17 -9.04 0.30 -10.88
CA GLY A 17 -8.63 0.55 -12.26
C GLY A 17 -8.79 -0.67 -13.17
N ALA A 18 -8.71 -0.44 -14.47
CA ALA A 18 -8.88 -1.49 -15.47
C ALA A 18 -7.87 -2.65 -15.35
N SER A 19 -6.66 -2.38 -14.84
CA SER A 19 -5.60 -3.38 -14.69
C SER A 19 -5.43 -3.87 -13.26
N LEU A 20 -5.48 -2.96 -12.28
CA LEU A 20 -5.24 -3.23 -10.86
C LEU A 20 -6.21 -2.44 -9.96
N SER A 21 -6.61 -3.07 -8.87
CA SER A 21 -7.25 -2.42 -7.73
C SER A 21 -6.17 -2.01 -6.73
N LEU A 22 -6.13 -0.74 -6.36
CA LEU A 22 -5.25 -0.20 -5.34
C LEU A 22 -5.99 -0.09 -4.02
N GLU A 23 -5.36 -0.55 -2.95
CA GLU A 23 -6.02 -0.68 -1.64
C GLU A 23 -5.08 -0.23 -0.53
N PHE A 24 -5.58 0.53 0.45
CA PHE A 24 -4.85 0.81 1.66
C PHE A 24 -4.85 -0.40 2.57
N TYR A 25 -3.70 -0.73 3.15
CA TYR A 25 -3.59 -1.71 4.21
C TYR A 25 -4.35 -1.23 5.45
N VAL A 26 -5.15 -2.12 6.05
CA VAL A 26 -5.82 -1.91 7.33
C VAL A 26 -5.18 -2.84 8.34
N THR A 27 -4.62 -2.32 9.43
CA THR A 27 -3.99 -3.10 10.50
C THR A 27 -5.01 -3.95 11.26
N SER A 28 -4.56 -4.91 12.07
CA SER A 28 -5.44 -5.70 12.95
C SER A 28 -6.27 -4.88 13.95
N ASN A 29 -5.78 -3.69 14.34
CA ASN A 29 -6.52 -2.76 15.21
C ASN A 29 -7.34 -1.71 14.44
N GLY A 30 -7.39 -1.79 13.10
CA GLY A 30 -8.24 -0.94 12.26
C GLY A 30 -7.62 0.38 11.80
N ALA A 31 -6.37 0.67 12.15
CA ALA A 31 -5.64 1.82 11.63
C ALA A 31 -5.35 1.65 10.11
N VAL A 32 -5.22 2.75 9.40
CA VAL A 32 -4.98 2.78 7.95
C VAL A 32 -3.75 3.64 7.65
N PRO A 33 -2.53 3.14 7.89
CA PRO A 33 -1.34 3.98 8.00
C PRO A 33 -1.00 4.82 6.76
N ALA A 34 -1.29 4.31 5.57
CA ALA A 34 -1.09 5.04 4.33
C ALA A 34 -2.12 6.17 4.13
N GLU A 35 -3.39 5.93 4.46
CA GLU A 35 -4.47 6.93 4.38
C GLU A 35 -4.22 8.04 5.39
N GLU A 36 -4.03 7.67 6.67
CA GLU A 36 -3.80 8.60 7.78
C GLU A 36 -2.60 9.52 7.55
N TRP A 37 -1.53 8.99 6.94
CA TRP A 37 -0.36 9.81 6.59
C TRP A 37 -0.61 10.69 5.37
N LEU A 38 -1.28 10.18 4.33
CA LEU A 38 -1.56 10.92 3.11
C LEU A 38 -2.45 12.13 3.39
N GLU A 39 -3.45 11.99 4.28
CA GLU A 39 -4.37 13.05 4.69
C GLU A 39 -3.66 14.22 5.40
N GLN A 40 -2.48 14.00 5.98
CA GLN A 40 -1.68 15.04 6.64
C GLN A 40 -0.86 15.88 5.65
N LEU A 41 -0.73 15.45 4.40
CA LEU A 41 0.08 16.15 3.40
C LEU A 41 -0.68 17.32 2.75
N PRO A 42 0.02 18.32 2.18
CA PRO A 42 -0.62 19.35 1.38
C PRO A 42 -1.42 18.74 0.21
N LEU A 43 -2.58 19.31 -0.09
CA LEU A 43 -3.50 18.81 -1.13
C LEU A 43 -2.79 18.57 -2.49
N ALA A 44 -1.85 19.42 -2.87
CA ALA A 44 -1.08 19.28 -4.10
C ALA A 44 -0.22 17.99 -4.13
N ILE A 45 0.27 17.53 -2.98
CA ILE A 45 1.03 16.27 -2.88
C ILE A 45 0.05 15.08 -2.90
N GLN A 46 -1.09 15.18 -2.22
CA GLN A 46 -2.14 14.16 -2.28
C GLN A 46 -2.62 13.91 -3.71
N GLN A 47 -2.88 14.97 -4.47
CA GLN A 47 -3.27 14.90 -5.89
C GLN A 47 -2.21 14.22 -6.77
N LYS A 48 -0.93 14.46 -6.51
CA LYS A 48 0.17 13.80 -7.24
C LYS A 48 0.19 12.30 -6.96
N PHE A 49 -0.04 11.86 -5.72
CA PHE A 49 -0.18 10.43 -5.41
C PHE A 49 -1.43 9.84 -6.07
N ALA A 50 -2.58 10.51 -5.98
CA ALA A 50 -3.82 10.05 -6.62
C ALA A 50 -3.64 9.85 -8.13
N ALA A 51 -2.94 10.75 -8.83
CA ALA A 51 -2.62 10.59 -10.24
C ALA A 51 -1.72 9.38 -10.53
N LEU A 52 -0.75 9.07 -9.66
CA LEU A 52 0.08 7.87 -9.79
C LEU A 52 -0.73 6.59 -9.51
N PHE A 53 -1.64 6.64 -8.53
CA PHE A 53 -2.52 5.53 -8.19
C PHE A 53 -3.47 5.20 -9.34
N ALA A 54 -4.15 6.21 -9.89
CA ALA A 54 -5.01 6.04 -11.06
C ALA A 54 -4.23 5.47 -12.25
N ARG A 55 -3.06 6.05 -12.56
CA ARG A 55 -2.20 5.54 -13.64
C ARG A 55 -1.80 4.08 -13.43
N MET A 56 -1.37 3.71 -12.23
CA MET A 56 -1.01 2.33 -11.92
C MET A 56 -2.23 1.41 -12.01
N GLY A 57 -3.37 1.84 -11.47
CA GLY A 57 -4.63 1.10 -11.53
C GLY A 57 -5.09 0.83 -12.96
N ASP A 58 -5.05 1.84 -13.82
CA ASP A 58 -5.57 1.71 -15.18
C ASP A 58 -4.62 0.92 -16.09
N THR A 59 -3.31 1.16 -15.96
CA THR A 59 -2.31 0.63 -16.91
C THR A 59 -1.53 -0.56 -16.39
N GLY A 60 -1.59 -0.82 -15.09
CA GLY A 60 -0.78 -1.84 -14.41
C GLY A 60 0.72 -1.53 -14.38
N LYS A 61 1.16 -0.38 -14.89
CA LYS A 61 2.59 -0.11 -15.06
C LYS A 61 2.98 1.37 -15.05
N ILE A 62 4.09 1.66 -14.37
CA ILE A 62 4.78 2.94 -14.45
C ILE A 62 6.27 2.68 -14.73
N TRP A 63 6.72 3.00 -15.94
CA TRP A 63 8.11 2.78 -16.38
C TRP A 63 9.13 3.74 -15.76
N ASN A 64 8.67 4.87 -15.22
CA ASN A 64 9.55 5.89 -14.67
C ASN A 64 9.96 5.55 -13.24
N GLU A 65 11.21 5.14 -13.03
CA GLU A 65 11.76 4.81 -11.70
C GLU A 65 11.80 6.00 -10.71
N ARG A 66 11.65 7.23 -11.20
CA ARG A 66 11.47 8.42 -10.35
C ARG A 66 10.05 8.52 -9.81
N LYS A 67 9.12 7.67 -10.24
CA LYS A 67 7.70 7.65 -9.84
C LYS A 67 7.27 6.34 -9.21
N PHE A 68 7.75 5.21 -9.72
CA PHE A 68 7.49 3.89 -9.17
C PHE A 68 8.72 3.01 -9.33
N LYS A 69 9.17 2.34 -8.27
CA LYS A 69 10.39 1.54 -8.31
C LYS A 69 10.30 0.32 -7.40
N HIS A 70 10.87 -0.80 -7.83
CA HIS A 70 11.15 -1.96 -6.98
C HIS A 70 12.36 -1.69 -6.07
N LEU A 71 12.21 -1.93 -4.77
CA LEU A 71 13.34 -1.93 -3.84
C LEU A 71 14.03 -3.29 -3.93
N THR A 72 15.17 -3.35 -4.62
CA THR A 72 15.96 -4.59 -4.74
C THR A 72 16.41 -5.09 -3.36
N GLU A 73 16.57 -6.41 -3.21
CA GLU A 73 16.96 -7.06 -1.95
C GLU A 73 15.90 -6.95 -0.84
N THR A 74 14.63 -6.76 -1.22
CA THR A 74 13.46 -6.82 -0.33
C THR A 74 12.53 -7.95 -0.73
N ASP A 75 11.57 -8.29 0.12
CA ASP A 75 10.51 -9.24 -0.22
C ASP A 75 9.43 -8.63 -1.14
N GLN A 76 9.85 -8.26 -2.35
CA GLN A 76 9.00 -7.69 -3.40
C GLN A 76 8.27 -6.40 -2.96
N ILE A 77 9.00 -5.50 -2.29
CA ILE A 77 8.49 -4.19 -1.89
C ILE A 77 8.78 -3.16 -2.98
N PHE A 78 7.78 -2.34 -3.28
CA PHE A 78 7.84 -1.26 -4.25
C PHE A 78 7.55 0.07 -3.59
N GLU A 79 8.00 1.17 -4.21
CA GLU A 79 7.75 2.54 -3.74
C GLU A 79 7.07 3.40 -4.80
N PHE A 80 5.98 4.06 -4.44
CA PHE A 80 5.50 5.27 -5.14
C PHE A 80 6.29 6.49 -4.66
N LYS A 81 6.58 7.41 -5.59
CA LYS A 81 7.51 8.53 -5.34
C LYS A 81 6.92 9.85 -5.82
N VAL A 82 6.72 10.76 -4.87
CA VAL A 82 6.38 12.17 -5.11
C VAL A 82 7.38 13.02 -4.36
N GLU A 83 8.31 13.67 -5.07
CA GLU A 83 9.37 14.50 -4.43
C GLU A 83 10.17 13.70 -3.37
N ALA A 84 10.13 14.10 -2.10
CA ALA A 84 10.71 13.36 -0.97
C ALA A 84 9.74 12.37 -0.32
N ASP A 85 8.46 12.43 -0.66
CA ASP A 85 7.38 11.64 -0.09
C ASP A 85 7.28 10.27 -0.77
N ARG A 86 7.10 9.22 0.03
CA ARG A 86 7.08 7.82 -0.41
C ARG A 86 5.87 7.10 0.17
N ILE A 87 5.29 6.18 -0.61
CA ILE A 87 4.37 5.17 -0.11
C ILE A 87 4.91 3.81 -0.55
N LEU A 88 5.13 2.91 0.41
CA LEU A 88 5.53 1.54 0.10
C LEU A 88 4.31 0.67 -0.17
N CYS A 89 4.49 -0.32 -1.03
CA CYS A 89 3.43 -1.22 -1.45
C CYS A 89 3.96 -2.56 -1.94
N PHE A 90 3.07 -3.54 -2.07
CA PHE A 90 3.37 -4.83 -2.67
C PHE A 90 2.20 -5.32 -3.52
N PHE A 91 2.51 -6.09 -4.57
CA PHE A 91 1.49 -6.74 -5.39
C PHE A 91 0.92 -7.95 -4.68
N PHE A 92 -0.38 -8.19 -4.86
CA PHE A 92 -1.07 -9.33 -4.28
C PHE A 92 -2.00 -9.99 -5.29
N VAL A 93 -2.37 -11.24 -5.00
CA VAL A 93 -3.20 -12.06 -5.90
C VAL A 93 -4.53 -11.39 -6.19
N GLY A 94 -5.06 -11.63 -7.39
CA GLY A 94 -6.36 -11.08 -7.82
C GLY A 94 -6.29 -9.61 -8.21
N ARG A 95 -5.22 -9.20 -8.91
CA ARG A 95 -4.99 -7.84 -9.45
C ARG A 95 -4.94 -6.72 -8.41
N ARG A 96 -4.34 -6.98 -7.24
CA ARG A 96 -4.32 -6.05 -6.11
C ARG A 96 -2.94 -5.45 -5.91
N LEU A 97 -2.89 -4.17 -5.57
CA LEU A 97 -1.69 -3.48 -5.13
C LEU A 97 -1.97 -2.84 -3.77
N ILE A 98 -1.33 -3.38 -2.72
CA ILE A 98 -1.60 -3.01 -1.33
C ILE A 98 -0.62 -1.92 -0.90
N LEU A 99 -1.13 -0.75 -0.52
CA LEU A 99 -0.40 0.42 -0.05
C LEU A 99 -0.24 0.32 1.48
N THR A 100 0.99 0.18 1.98
CA THR A 100 1.24 -0.14 3.39
C THR A 100 1.21 1.08 4.28
N HIS A 101 2.14 2.02 4.04
CA HIS A 101 2.28 3.26 4.80
C HIS A 101 3.09 4.27 3.98
N GLY A 102 2.99 5.53 4.37
CA GLY A 102 3.80 6.60 3.80
C GLY A 102 4.82 7.18 4.78
N PHE A 103 5.84 7.82 4.24
CA PHE A 103 6.87 8.53 5.00
C PHE A 103 7.58 9.57 4.12
N ARG A 104 8.21 10.56 4.76
CA ARG A 104 9.10 11.52 4.09
C ARG A 104 10.54 11.05 4.19
N LYS A 105 11.20 10.91 3.06
CA LYS A 105 12.57 10.45 2.95
C LYS A 105 13.57 11.60 3.10
N ALA A 106 14.58 11.43 3.96
CA ALA A 106 15.60 12.43 4.24
C ALA A 106 16.94 12.22 3.50
N GLY A 107 17.23 10.99 3.04
CA GLY A 107 18.49 10.65 2.35
C GLY A 107 18.26 9.98 0.99
N ASP A 108 19.33 9.52 0.35
CA ASP A 108 19.26 8.95 -1.01
C ASP A 108 18.59 7.57 -1.06
N LYS A 109 18.79 6.76 -0.01
CA LYS A 109 18.25 5.39 0.12
C LYS A 109 17.03 5.35 1.01
N THR A 110 16.13 4.41 0.71
CA THR A 110 14.94 4.20 1.55
C THR A 110 15.41 3.61 2.87
N PRO A 111 15.06 4.19 4.03
CA PRO A 111 15.58 3.72 5.31
C PRO A 111 15.17 2.26 5.57
N ASN A 112 16.09 1.44 6.06
CA ASN A 112 15.83 0.02 6.33
C ASN A 112 14.62 -0.18 7.25
N ARG A 113 14.45 0.67 8.27
CA ARG A 113 13.28 0.63 9.17
C ARG A 113 11.93 0.73 8.44
N GLU A 114 11.87 1.43 7.31
CA GLU A 114 10.64 1.55 6.53
C GLU A 114 10.39 0.31 5.66
N ILE A 115 11.47 -0.33 5.20
CA ILE A 115 11.41 -1.62 4.47
C ILE A 115 10.93 -2.71 5.42
N GLU A 116 11.57 -2.85 6.58
CA GLU A 116 11.19 -3.82 7.63
C GLU A 116 9.72 -3.66 8.05
N ARG A 117 9.26 -2.42 8.19
CA ARG A 117 7.85 -2.11 8.47
C ARG A 117 6.91 -2.55 7.34
N ALA A 118 7.29 -2.34 6.08
CA ALA A 118 6.47 -2.77 4.94
C ALA A 118 6.41 -4.30 4.82
N GLU A 119 7.52 -5.00 5.08
CA GLU A 119 7.57 -6.46 5.09
C GLU A 119 6.74 -7.06 6.23
N MET A 120 6.80 -6.45 7.42
CA MET A 120 5.93 -6.81 8.55
C MET A 120 4.45 -6.66 8.21
N TYR A 121 4.05 -5.53 7.62
CA TYR A 121 2.66 -5.30 7.20
C TYR A 121 2.21 -6.25 6.10
N LYS A 122 3.09 -6.59 5.16
CA LYS A 122 2.83 -7.61 4.14
C LYS A 122 2.56 -8.97 4.79
N GLN A 123 3.41 -9.41 5.73
CA GLN A 123 3.23 -10.68 6.44
C GLN A 123 1.89 -10.72 7.19
N GLU A 124 1.57 -9.68 7.98
CA GLU A 124 0.30 -9.60 8.72
C GLU A 124 -0.92 -9.64 7.77
N PHE A 125 -0.85 -8.92 6.64
CA PHE A 125 -1.89 -8.93 5.62
C PHE A 125 -2.10 -10.32 5.01
N GLU A 126 -1.01 -11.01 4.64
CA GLU A 126 -1.06 -12.34 4.04
C GLU A 126 -1.61 -13.40 5.02
N GLU A 127 -1.22 -13.33 6.29
CA GLU A 127 -1.74 -14.20 7.34
C GLU A 127 -3.24 -14.02 7.52
N ARG A 128 -3.73 -12.77 7.49
CA ARG A 128 -5.17 -12.48 7.57
C ARG A 128 -5.94 -12.97 6.34
N GLY A 129 -5.36 -12.83 5.13
CA GLY A 129 -5.96 -13.31 3.89
C GLY A 129 -6.12 -14.83 3.80
N LYS A 130 -5.24 -15.61 4.46
CA LYS A 130 -5.40 -17.07 4.57
C LYS A 130 -6.67 -17.47 5.32
N HIS A 131 -7.11 -16.67 6.28
CA HIS A 131 -8.28 -16.95 7.11
C HIS A 131 -9.61 -16.52 6.45
N GLU A 132 -9.59 -15.56 5.52
CA GLU A 132 -10.78 -15.16 4.75
C GLU A 132 -11.19 -16.22 3.71
N LYS A 133 -10.24 -17.05 3.24
CA LYS A 133 -10.50 -18.14 2.28
C LYS A 133 -11.04 -19.42 2.91
N THR A 134 -10.91 -19.62 4.22
CA THR A 134 -11.41 -20.82 4.92
C THR A 134 -12.91 -20.75 5.24
N ILE A 135 -13.56 -19.60 5.03
CA ILE A 135 -14.96 -19.34 5.41
C ILE A 135 -15.88 -19.25 4.17
N ARG A 136 -15.35 -19.46 2.95
CA ARG A 136 -16.14 -19.57 1.72
C ARG A 136 -16.14 -21.00 1.22
#